data_AF-A0A9D5QDU9-F1
#
_entry.id   AF-A0A9D5QDU9-F1
#
_cell.length_a   1.000
_cell.length_b   1.000
_cell.length_c   1.000
_cell.angle_alpha   90.00
_cell.angle_beta   90.00
_cell.angle_gamma   90.00
#
_symmetry.space_group_name_H-M   'P 1'
#
loop_
_entity.id
_entity.type
_entity.pdbx_description
1 polymer ?
#
loop_
_entity_poly.entity_id
_entity_poly.type
_entity_poly.pdbx_seq_one_letter_code
_entity_poly.pdbx_strand_id
1 'polypeptide(L)' 'MSKVKIEVFVSSCLWCEETIQLVKMLAPRASDVTVYSMHEEASQEKARDYGITSLPVVVTNGKLSEISPKTTC' A
#
# COMPACT_ATOMS: atom_id res chain seq x y z
N MET A 1 21.64 -7.87 -5.60
CA MET A 1 20.60 -7.99 -4.55
C MET A 1 19.56 -6.93 -4.82
N SER A 2 18.38 -7.31 -5.33
CA SER A 2 17.33 -6.37 -5.71
C SER A 2 16.49 -6.04 -4.48
N LYS A 3 16.66 -4.84 -3.91
CA LYS A 3 15.76 -4.33 -2.88
C LYS A 3 14.42 -4.04 -3.52
N VAL A 4 13.36 -4.68 -3.05
CA VAL A 4 12.01 -4.42 -3.53
C VAL A 4 11.38 -3.40 -2.59
N LYS A 5 11.06 -2.20 -3.10
CA LYS A 5 10.32 -1.20 -2.33
C LYS A 5 8.84 -1.48 -2.45
N ILE A 6 8.14 -1.69 -1.34
CA ILE A 6 6.71 -1.97 -1.30
C ILE A 6 6.06 -0.81 -0.54
N GLU A 7 5.21 -0.05 -1.20
CA GLU A 7 4.51 1.11 -0.66
C GLU A 7 3.01 0.79 -0.63
N VAL A 8 2.45 0.67 0.57
CA VAL A 8 1.05 0.24 0.75
C VAL A 8 0.20 1.46 1.14
N PHE A 9 -0.75 1.85 0.27
CA PHE A 9 -1.67 2.95 0.50
C PHE A 9 -2.99 2.44 1.05
N VAL A 10 -3.33 2.89 2.25
CA VAL A 10 -4.50 2.42 3.01
C VAL A 10 -5.29 3.59 3.58
N SER A 11 -6.62 3.47 3.66
CA SER A 11 -7.46 4.36 4.47
C SER A 11 -7.76 3.75 5.84
N SER A 12 -8.44 4.49 6.70
CA SER A 12 -9.00 3.98 7.95
C SER A 12 -10.06 2.91 7.67
N CYS A 13 -9.60 1.70 7.37
CA CYS A 13 -10.43 0.52 7.22
C CYS A 13 -9.80 -0.61 8.04
N LEU A 14 -10.63 -1.35 8.80
CA LEU A 14 -10.21 -2.46 9.68
C LEU A 14 -9.34 -3.52 8.96
N TRP A 15 -9.50 -3.63 7.64
CA TRP A 15 -8.82 -4.59 6.78
C TRP A 15 -7.42 -4.13 6.35
N CYS A 16 -7.11 -2.85 6.55
CA CYS A 16 -5.82 -2.28 6.20
C CYS A 16 -4.71 -2.77 7.12
N GLU A 17 -5.02 -2.99 8.40
CA GLU A 17 -4.05 -3.50 9.38
C GLU A 17 -3.62 -4.95 9.07
N GLU A 18 -4.59 -5.80 8.71
CA GLU A 18 -4.31 -7.17 8.26
C GLU A 18 -3.46 -7.21 7.00
N THR A 19 -3.73 -6.30 6.05
CA THR A 19 -2.93 -6.19 4.82
C THR A 19 -1.48 -5.81 5.13
N ILE A 20 -1.25 -4.92 6.09
CA ILE A 20 0.11 -4.53 6.52
C ILE A 20 0.84 -5.70 7.16
N GLN A 21 0.17 -6.46 8.04
CA GLN A 21 0.77 -7.64 8.66
C GLN A 21 1.09 -8.72 7.63
N LEU A 22 0.20 -8.94 6.66
CA LEU A 22 0.40 -9.89 5.57
C LEU A 22 1.60 -9.49 4.70
N VAL A 23 1.70 -8.22 4.31
CA VAL A 23 2.85 -7.72 3.53
C VAL A 23 4.15 -7.85 4.33
N LYS A 24 4.14 -7.56 5.64
CA LYS A 24 5.32 -7.77 6.50
C LYS A 24 5.72 -9.24 6.63
N MET A 25 4.75 -10.16 6.66
CA MET A 25 5.02 -11.60 6.70
C MET A 25 5.54 -12.14 5.35
N LEU A 26 4.97 -11.67 4.24
CA LEU A 26 5.30 -12.14 2.90
C LEU A 26 6.55 -11.45 2.32
N ALA A 27 6.91 -10.27 2.82
CA ALA A 27 8.08 -9.53 2.37
C ALA A 27 9.37 -10.29 2.74
N PRO A 28 10.18 -10.72 1.75
CA PRO A 28 11.48 -11.27 2.05
C PRO A 28 12.36 -10.20 2.72
N ARG A 29 13.28 -10.61 3.61
CA ARG A 29 14.15 -9.74 4.46
C ARG A 29 14.90 -8.61 3.74
N ALA A 30 14.91 -8.59 2.41
CA ALA A 30 15.53 -7.57 1.56
C ALA A 30 14.53 -6.54 0.99
N SER A 31 13.26 -6.56 1.38
CA SER A 31 12.22 -5.64 0.87
C SER A 31 11.97 -4.49 1.85
N ASP A 32 11.87 -3.29 1.31
CA ASP A 32 11.62 -2.06 2.07
C ASP A 32 10.12 -1.79 2.06
N VAL A 33 9.43 -2.14 3.16
CA VAL A 33 7.97 -2.01 3.26
C VAL A 33 7.64 -0.68 3.94
N THR A 34 7.07 0.24 3.18
CA THR A 34 6.53 1.50 3.68
C THR A 34 5.01 1.47 3.60
N VAL A 35 4.34 1.90 4.67
CA VAL A 35 2.88 1.99 4.72
C VAL A 35 2.51 3.47 4.74
N TYR A 36 1.67 3.87 3.80
CA TYR A 36 1.12 5.21 3.65
C TYR A 36 -0.35 5.20 4.03
N SER A 37 -0.68 5.86 5.13
CA SER A 37 -2.06 6.04 5.56
C SER A 37 -2.64 7.30 4.94
N MET A 38 -3.81 7.20 4.32
CA MET A 38 -4.58 8.32 3.78
C MET A 38 -5.06 9.31 4.85
N HIS A 39 -4.83 9.03 6.14
CA HIS A 39 -4.96 10.05 7.18
C HIS A 39 -3.83 11.08 7.14
N GLU A 40 -2.67 10.75 6.57
CA GLU A 40 -1.55 11.68 6.46
C GLU A 40 -1.60 12.44 5.13
N GLU A 41 -1.48 13.76 5.19
CA GLU A 41 -1.49 14.62 3.99
C GLU A 41 -0.38 14.24 3.00
N ALA A 42 0.83 13.90 3.48
CA ALA A 42 1.93 13.45 2.64
C ALA A 42 1.60 12.17 1.84
N SER A 43 0.82 11.27 2.44
CA SER A 43 0.33 10.04 1.77
C SER A 43 -0.75 10.37 0.74
N GLN A 44 -1.64 11.33 1.06
CA GLN A 44 -2.67 11.81 0.14
C GLN A 44 -2.07 12.49 -1.08
N GLU A 45 -1.06 13.34 -0.90
CA GLU A 45 -0.34 14.01 -1.98
C GLU A 45 0.35 12.99 -2.89
N LYS A 46 1.07 12.02 -2.32
CA LYS A 46 1.67 10.92 -3.09
C LYS A 46 0.64 10.09 -3.84
N ALA A 47 -0.47 9.73 -3.21
CA ALA A 47 -1.49 8.94 -3.88
C ALA A 47 -2.13 9.70 -5.04
N ARG A 48 -2.31 11.02 -4.91
CA ARG A 48 -2.73 11.90 -6.01
C ARG A 48 -1.71 11.95 -7.13
N ASP A 49 -0.41 12.04 -6.81
CA ASP A 49 0.68 11.99 -7.79
C ASP A 49 0.69 10.67 -8.58
N TYR A 50 0.43 9.56 -7.88
CA TYR A 50 0.25 8.24 -8.49
C TYR A 50 -1.12 8.04 -9.18
N GLY A 51 -2.05 9.00 -9.10
CA GLY A 51 -3.40 8.87 -9.69
C GLY A 51 -4.29 7.82 -9.02
N ILE A 52 -4.03 7.50 -7.74
CA ILE A 52 -4.79 6.50 -6.97
C ILE A 52 -6.16 7.10 -6.61
N THR A 53 -7.23 6.52 -7.19
CA THR A 53 -8.62 6.92 -6.92
C THR A 53 -9.39 5.90 -6.08
N SER A 54 -8.75 4.80 -5.70
CA SER A 54 -9.37 3.69 -4.96
C SER A 54 -8.38 3.08 -3.99
N LEU A 55 -8.89 2.52 -2.90
CA LEU A 55 -8.08 1.96 -1.82
C LEU A 55 -8.70 0.62 -1.38
N PRO A 56 -7.89 -0.29 -0.81
CA PRO A 56 -6.44 -0.21 -0.62
C PRO A 56 -5.65 -0.42 -1.93
N VAL A 57 -4.43 0.14 -2.02
CA VAL A 57 -3.54 -0.03 -3.20
C VAL A 57 -2.12 -0.36 -2.75
N VAL A 58 -1.45 -1.26 -3.47
CA VAL A 58 -0.07 -1.66 -3.17
C VAL A 58 0.82 -1.28 -4.36
N VAL A 59 1.78 -0.39 -4.14
CA VAL A 59 2.79 -0.01 -5.13
C VAL A 59 4.05 -0.82 -4.87
N THR A 60 4.52 -1.56 -5.87
CA THR A 60 5.78 -2.32 -5.79
C THR A 60 6.78 -1.72 -6.78
N ASN A 61 7.89 -1.20 -6.27
CA ASN A 61 8.97 -0.61 -7.05
C ASN A 61 8.48 0.48 -8.03
N GLY A 62 7.57 1.35 -7.58
CA GLY A 62 6.93 2.40 -8.39
C GLY A 62 5.85 1.90 -9.36
N LYS A 63 5.56 0.58 -9.37
CA LYS A 63 4.48 0.01 -10.16
C LYS A 63 3.24 -0.23 -9.29
N LEU A 64 2.14 0.42 -9.65
CA LEU A 64 0.84 0.21 -9.03
C LEU A 64 0.41 -1.25 -9.25
N SER A 65 0.21 -1.99 -8.16
CA SER A 65 -0.62 -3.20 -8.12
C SER A 65 -1.92 -2.81 -7.46
N GLU A 66 -2.95 -2.69 -8.29
CA GLU A 66 -4.32 -2.64 -7.79
C GLU A 66 -4.63 -3.99 -7.13
N ILE A 67 -4.66 -4.00 -5.81
CA ILE A 67 -5.37 -5.04 -5.07
C ILE A 67 -6.79 -4.48 -4.98
N SER A 68 -7.69 -4.93 -5.84
CA SER A 68 -9.11 -4.62 -5.69
C SER A 68 -9.70 -5.73 -4.82
N PRO A 69 -9.85 -5.55 -3.49
CA PRO A 69 -10.83 -6.36 -2.79
C PRO A 69 -12.17 -5.91 -3.34
N LYS A 70 -12.79 -6.74 -4.19
CA LYS A 70 -14.23 -6.71 -4.40
C LYS A 70 -14.89 -7.00 -3.05
N THR A 71 -14.99 -5.99 -2.19
CA THR A 71 -15.86 -6.05 -1.03
C THR A 71 -16.56 -4.71 -0.94
N THR A 72 -17.67 -4.64 -1.69
CA THR A 72 -18.83 -3.81 -1.37
C THR A 72 -19.00 -3.68 0.14
N CYS A 73 -18.95 -2.45 0.64
CA CYS A 73 -19.78 -2.01 1.75
C CYS A 73 -20.72 -0.94 1.18
#